data_AF-A0A919NC47-F1
#
_entry.id   AF-A0A919NC47-F1
#
_cell.length_a   1.000
_cell.length_b   1.000
_cell.length_c   1.000
_cell.angle_alpha   90.00
_cell.angle_beta   90.00
_cell.angle_gamma   90.00
#
_symmetry.space_group_name_H-M   'P 1'
#
loop_
_entity.id
_entity.type
_entity.pdbx_description
1 polymer ?
#
loop_
_entity_poly.entity_id
_entity_poly.type
_entity_poly.pdbx_seq_one_letter_code
_entity_poly.pdbx_strand_id
1 'polypeptide(L)'
;MAQIFGFWSDPPAYRAFMDCAHDRIAAAQTGTYDDLRVRVLEQRRGIAAGLPAGLDGSSLLRLAHCQVRERRRDHFIRAQVEVWNPGMAASRGMRGSIFAESAEADFLVLSAWNTAEDHQLYLDERFERLHAAAEADADLDAVTGDVVDLEPGWTVLG
;
A
#
# COMPACT_ATOMS: atom_id res chain seq x y z
N MET A 1 1.73 -13.00 10.63
CA MET A 1 2.59 -11.94 10.08
C MET A 1 2.00 -10.61 10.50
N ALA A 2 2.81 -9.68 11.01
CA ALA A 2 2.34 -8.34 11.35
C ALA A 2 2.87 -7.36 10.31
N GLN A 3 2.04 -6.39 9.91
CA GLN A 3 2.43 -5.32 8.99
C GLN A 3 2.29 -3.99 9.72
N ILE A 4 3.35 -3.19 9.70
CA ILE A 4 3.39 -1.87 10.35
C ILE A 4 3.67 -0.84 9.28
N PHE A 5 2.80 0.16 9.16
CA PHE A 5 2.95 1.27 8.23
C PHE A 5 3.25 2.55 9.01
N GLY A 6 4.40 3.15 8.75
CA GLY A 6 4.77 4.47 9.27
C GLY A 6 4.62 5.52 8.18
N PHE A 7 3.84 6.56 8.46
CA PHE A 7 3.67 7.70 7.56
C PHE A 7 4.44 8.89 8.12
N TRP A 8 5.30 9.50 7.30
CA TRP A 8 6.17 10.62 7.68
C TRP A 8 5.80 11.84 6.85
N SER A 9 5.80 13.03 7.47
CA SER A 9 5.55 14.30 6.76
C SER A 9 6.60 14.58 5.70
N ASP A 10 7.86 14.24 6.00
CA ASP A 10 9.03 14.53 5.20
C ASP A 10 10.23 13.63 5.61
N PRO A 11 11.28 13.54 4.77
CA PRO A 11 12.47 12.76 5.08
C PRO A 11 13.21 13.19 6.37
N PRO A 12 13.35 14.49 6.71
CA PRO A 12 13.90 14.90 8.01
C PRO A 12 13.15 14.35 9.23
N ALA A 13 11.82 14.34 9.22
CA ALA A 13 11.02 13.79 10.31
C ALA A 13 11.28 12.29 10.52
N TYR A 14 11.35 11.52 9.43
CA TYR A 14 11.75 10.11 9.47
C TYR A 14 13.14 9.93 10.08
N ARG A 15 14.14 10.71 9.62
CA ARG A 15 15.51 10.63 10.15
C ARG A 15 15.57 10.96 11.64
N ALA A 16 14.88 12.01 12.07
CA ALA A 16 14.84 12.39 13.49
C ALA A 16 14.26 11.28 14.39
N PHE A 17 13.28 10.51 13.90
CA PHE A 17 12.78 9.34 14.63
C PHE A 17 13.82 8.22 14.70
N MET A 18 14.46 7.90 13.57
CA MET A 18 15.50 6.88 13.50
C MET A 18 16.69 7.19 14.42
N ASP A 19 17.09 8.46 14.48
CA ASP A 19 18.25 8.90 15.25
C ASP A 19 17.98 9.00 16.77
N CYS A 20 16.72 9.10 17.19
CA CYS A 20 16.36 9.38 18.59
C CYS A 20 15.54 8.28 19.27
N ALA A 21 14.36 7.97 18.73
CA ALA A 21 13.36 7.17 19.44
C ALA A 21 13.40 5.68 19.03
N HIS A 22 13.81 5.41 17.79
CA HIS A 22 13.75 4.09 17.18
C HIS A 22 14.48 3.03 18.00
N ASP A 23 15.77 3.22 18.30
CA ASP A 23 16.60 2.18 18.91
C ASP A 23 16.09 1.74 20.28
N ARG A 24 15.55 2.68 21.06
CA ARG A 24 14.90 2.40 22.34
C ARG A 24 13.64 1.53 22.17
N ILE A 25 12.81 1.83 21.16
CA ILE A 25 11.60 1.05 20.87
C ILE A 25 12.00 -0.34 20.36
N ALA A 26 12.94 -0.41 19.41
CA ALA A 26 13.41 -1.66 18.82
C ALA A 26 14.03 -2.60 19.85
N ALA A 27 14.85 -2.08 20.77
CA ALA A 27 15.46 -2.86 21.84
C ALA A 27 14.41 -3.55 22.74
N ALA A 28 13.28 -2.89 23.00
CA ALA A 28 12.19 -3.45 23.79
C ALA A 28 11.40 -4.57 23.08
N GLN A 29 11.64 -4.78 21.77
CA GLN A 29 11.01 -5.84 20.97
C GLN A 29 11.95 -7.02 20.71
N THR A 30 13.12 -7.08 21.37
CA THR A 30 14.06 -8.19 21.20
C THR A 30 13.41 -9.52 21.57
N GLY A 31 13.41 -10.49 20.63
CA GLY A 31 12.84 -11.82 20.83
C GLY A 31 11.33 -11.92 20.60
N THR A 32 10.66 -10.86 20.11
CA THR A 32 9.23 -10.90 19.76
C THR A 32 8.97 -11.26 18.28
N TYR A 33 10.02 -11.38 17.47
CA TYR A 33 9.96 -11.74 16.06
C TYR A 33 11.17 -12.59 15.64
N ASP A 34 11.00 -13.41 14.61
CA ASP A 34 12.06 -14.25 14.02
C ASP A 34 12.73 -13.61 12.78
N ASP A 35 12.00 -12.78 12.04
CA ASP A 35 12.48 -12.05 10.85
C ASP A 35 11.86 -10.65 10.80
N LEU A 36 12.59 -9.67 10.26
CA LEU A 36 12.14 -8.30 10.09
C LEU A 36 12.61 -7.76 8.74
N ARG A 37 11.66 -7.26 7.94
CA ARG A 37 11.94 -6.58 6.67
C ARG A 37 11.42 -5.15 6.74
N VAL A 38 12.33 -4.18 6.59
CA VAL A 38 12.01 -2.76 6.61
C VAL A 38 12.24 -2.18 5.22
N ARG A 39 11.28 -1.38 4.75
CA ARG A 39 11.37 -0.65 3.48
C ARG A 39 10.94 0.79 3.71
N VAL A 40 11.66 1.72 3.07
CA VAL A 40 11.29 3.13 2.99
C VAL A 40 10.90 3.40 1.54
N LEU A 41 9.68 3.88 1.34
CA LEU A 41 9.15 4.17 0.02
C LEU A 41 8.76 5.64 -0.07
N GLU A 42 8.98 6.23 -1.25
CA GLU A 42 8.52 7.57 -1.56
C GLU A 42 7.10 7.49 -2.10
N GLN A 43 6.19 8.21 -1.43
CA GLN A 43 4.80 8.27 -1.87
C GLN A 43 4.70 9.02 -3.21
N ARG A 44 4.12 8.35 -4.19
CA ARG A 44 3.66 8.93 -5.44
C ARG A 44 2.17 9.27 -5.34
N ARG A 45 1.61 9.87 -6.40
CA ARG A 45 0.17 10.18 -6.43
C ARG A 45 -0.64 8.89 -6.34
N GLY A 46 -1.38 8.73 -5.24
CA GLY A 46 -2.34 7.64 -5.05
C GLY A 46 -3.66 7.86 -5.80
N ILE A 47 -4.60 6.94 -5.57
CA ILE A 47 -5.97 6.96 -6.08
C ILE A 47 -6.84 7.90 -5.24
N ALA A 48 -7.72 8.65 -5.91
CA ALA A 48 -8.70 9.55 -5.28
C ALA A 48 -8.02 10.62 -4.39
N ALA A 49 -8.52 10.84 -3.17
CA ALA A 49 -8.01 11.84 -2.22
C ALA A 49 -6.84 11.34 -1.35
N GLY A 50 -6.33 10.12 -1.59
CA GLY A 50 -5.41 9.43 -0.68
C GLY A 50 -6.13 8.56 0.35
N LEU A 51 -5.40 7.88 1.23
CA LEU A 51 -6.02 7.13 2.34
C LEU A 51 -6.67 8.11 3.33
N PRO A 52 -7.88 7.81 3.84
CA PRO A 52 -8.49 8.62 4.87
C PRO A 52 -7.63 8.59 6.15
N ALA A 53 -7.51 9.74 6.81
CA ALA A 53 -6.87 9.82 8.12
C ALA A 53 -7.59 8.87 9.09
N GLY A 54 -6.82 8.09 9.85
CA GLY A 54 -7.37 7.09 10.79
C GLY A 54 -8.05 5.89 10.14
N LEU A 55 -8.05 5.80 8.79
CA LEU A 55 -8.76 4.75 8.04
C LEU A 55 -10.28 4.74 8.28
N ASP A 56 -10.85 5.87 8.71
CA ASP A 56 -12.25 5.98 9.10
C ASP A 56 -13.24 5.47 8.04
N GLY A 57 -14.15 4.60 8.47
CA GLY A 57 -15.13 3.96 7.61
C GLY A 57 -14.54 2.97 6.62
N SER A 58 -13.34 2.44 6.91
CA SER A 58 -12.75 1.30 6.21
C SER A 58 -12.68 0.14 7.20
N SER A 59 -13.08 -1.06 6.78
CA SER A 59 -12.89 -2.28 7.58
C SER A 59 -11.75 -3.14 7.04
N LEU A 60 -11.19 -2.80 5.88
CA LEU A 60 -10.20 -3.63 5.20
C LEU A 60 -9.14 -2.78 4.49
N LEU A 61 -7.89 -3.19 4.68
CA LEU A 61 -6.76 -2.76 3.87
C LEU A 61 -6.31 -3.92 2.98
N ARG A 62 -5.99 -3.59 1.73
CA ARG A 62 -5.32 -4.53 0.82
C ARG A 62 -3.97 -3.98 0.42
N LEU A 63 -2.96 -4.83 0.54
CA LEU A 63 -1.57 -4.58 0.16
C LEU A 63 -1.25 -5.29 -1.16
N ALA A 64 -0.57 -4.61 -2.08
CA ALA A 64 0.38 -5.26 -2.99
C ALA A 64 1.74 -4.63 -2.83
N HIS A 65 2.73 -5.50 -2.71
CA HIS A 65 4.10 -5.23 -3.02
C HIS A 65 4.39 -5.81 -4.41
N CYS A 66 4.72 -4.93 -5.36
CA CYS A 66 4.93 -5.25 -6.76
C CYS A 66 6.41 -5.07 -7.09
N GLN A 67 7.06 -6.17 -7.48
CA GLN A 67 8.40 -6.13 -8.06
C GLN A 67 8.23 -5.97 -9.57
N VAL A 68 8.57 -4.79 -10.08
CA VAL A 68 8.34 -4.45 -11.49
C VAL A 68 9.63 -4.62 -12.26
N ARG A 69 9.54 -5.18 -13.46
CA ARG A 69 10.67 -5.26 -14.39
C ARG A 69 11.21 -3.87 -14.63
N GLU A 70 12.51 -3.67 -14.45
CA GLU A 70 13.14 -2.34 -14.54
C GLU A 70 12.77 -1.59 -15.84
N ARG A 71 12.79 -2.29 -16.99
CA ARG A 71 12.41 -1.74 -18.31
C ARG A 71 10.92 -1.39 -18.46
N ARG A 72 10.07 -1.81 -17.53
CA ARG A 72 8.61 -1.59 -17.51
C ARG A 72 8.18 -0.61 -16.41
N ARG A 73 9.11 -0.12 -15.59
CA ARG A 73 8.84 0.85 -14.52
C ARG A 73 7.94 2.01 -14.96
N ASP A 74 8.30 2.70 -16.04
CA ASP A 74 7.54 3.87 -16.51
C ASP A 74 6.17 3.47 -17.09
N HIS A 75 6.07 2.28 -17.67
CA HIS A 75 4.79 1.72 -18.10
C HIS A 75 3.88 1.46 -16.91
N PHE A 76 4.40 0.80 -15.87
CA PHE A 76 3.67 0.47 -14.65
C PHE A 76 3.14 1.73 -13.94
N ILE A 77 3.97 2.76 -13.79
CA ILE A 77 3.55 4.06 -13.22
C ILE A 77 2.43 4.68 -14.05
N ARG A 78 2.52 4.63 -15.39
CA ARG A 78 1.48 5.16 -16.27
C ARG A 78 0.19 4.34 -16.17
N ALA A 79 0.27 3.02 -16.20
CA ALA A 79 -0.86 2.12 -16.06
C ALA A 79 -1.56 2.30 -14.70
N GLN A 80 -0.81 2.57 -13.64
CA GLN A 80 -1.37 2.95 -12.33
C GLN A 80 -2.27 4.18 -12.48
N VAL A 81 -1.79 5.26 -13.11
CA VAL A 81 -2.54 6.51 -13.26
C VAL A 81 -3.71 6.40 -14.23
N GLU A 82 -3.53 5.72 -15.36
CA GLU A 82 -4.48 5.73 -16.48
C GLU A 82 -5.51 4.60 -16.41
N VAL A 83 -5.18 3.47 -15.77
CA VAL A 83 -6.04 2.27 -15.73
C VAL A 83 -6.49 1.97 -14.32
N TRP A 84 -5.54 1.69 -13.41
CA TRP A 84 -5.86 1.23 -12.06
C TRP A 84 -6.59 2.31 -11.25
N ASN A 85 -6.03 3.52 -11.21
CA ASN A 85 -6.59 4.60 -10.41
C ASN A 85 -8.06 4.92 -10.76
N PRO A 86 -8.43 5.19 -12.01
CA PRO A 86 -9.83 5.43 -12.36
C PRO A 86 -10.70 4.18 -12.18
N GLY A 87 -10.19 3.00 -12.52
CA GLY A 87 -10.93 1.74 -12.41
C GLY A 87 -11.30 1.39 -10.97
N MET A 88 -10.35 1.52 -10.06
CA MET A 88 -10.52 1.31 -8.63
C MET A 88 -11.38 2.41 -8.00
N ALA A 89 -11.14 3.69 -8.32
CA ALA A 89 -11.94 4.81 -7.79
C ALA A 89 -13.43 4.69 -8.17
N ALA A 90 -13.74 4.08 -9.31
CA ALA A 90 -15.11 3.83 -9.74
C ALA A 90 -15.74 2.56 -9.11
N SER A 91 -15.02 1.85 -8.24
CA SER A 91 -15.51 0.66 -7.55
C SER A 91 -16.24 1.05 -6.28
N ARG A 92 -17.37 0.39 -6.00
CA ARG A 92 -18.14 0.62 -4.78
C ARG A 92 -17.26 0.28 -3.56
N GLY A 93 -17.35 1.12 -2.53
CA GLY A 93 -16.63 0.90 -1.27
C GLY A 93 -15.13 1.19 -1.30
N MET A 94 -14.54 1.56 -2.45
CA MET A 94 -13.15 2.05 -2.49
C MET A 94 -13.05 3.40 -1.76
N ARG A 95 -12.22 3.47 -0.72
CA ARG A 95 -12.10 4.67 0.14
C ARG A 95 -10.90 5.53 -0.22
N GLY A 96 -9.84 4.94 -0.75
CA GLY A 96 -8.61 5.62 -1.08
C GLY A 96 -7.44 4.68 -1.19
N SER A 97 -6.28 5.20 -1.60
CA SER A 97 -5.06 4.41 -1.63
C SER A 97 -3.80 5.25 -1.50
N ILE A 98 -2.70 4.54 -1.26
CA ILE A 98 -1.35 5.02 -1.44
C ILE A 98 -0.69 4.21 -2.53
N PHE A 99 0.03 4.91 -3.41
CA PHE A 99 0.97 4.34 -4.35
C PHE A 99 2.34 4.88 -3.99
N ALA A 100 3.30 4.01 -3.71
CA ALA A 100 4.64 4.39 -3.32
C ALA A 100 5.68 3.55 -4.05
N GLU A 101 6.89 4.09 -4.18
CA GLU A 101 8.00 3.45 -4.89
C GLU A 101 9.25 3.51 -4.01
N SER A 102 10.03 2.43 -3.99
CA SER A 102 11.39 2.44 -3.46
C SER A 102 12.42 2.48 -4.60
N ALA A 103 13.71 2.53 -4.26
CA ALA A 103 14.74 2.21 -5.24
C ALA A 103 14.48 0.83 -5.88
N GLU A 104 14.97 0.64 -7.12
CA GLU A 104 14.93 -0.66 -7.85
C GLU A 104 13.56 -1.10 -8.42
N ALA A 105 12.65 -0.16 -8.73
CA ALA A 105 11.34 -0.48 -9.33
C ALA A 105 10.47 -1.44 -8.48
N ASP A 106 10.66 -1.38 -7.17
CA ASP A 106 9.79 -2.01 -6.16
C ASP A 106 8.70 -0.99 -5.76
N PHE A 107 7.44 -1.43 -5.82
CA PHE A 107 6.28 -0.58 -5.58
C PHE A 107 5.36 -1.13 -4.49
N LEU A 108 4.71 -0.22 -3.78
CA LEU A 108 3.64 -0.51 -2.83
C LEU A 108 2.34 0.12 -3.29
N VAL A 109 1.28 -0.68 -3.38
CA VAL A 109 -0.10 -0.22 -3.51
C VAL A 109 -0.85 -0.64 -2.24
N LEU A 110 -1.28 0.34 -1.46
CA LEU A 110 -2.13 0.13 -0.29
C LEU A 110 -3.50 0.73 -0.56
N SER A 111 -4.56 -0.07 -0.54
CA SER A 111 -5.94 0.38 -0.81
C SER A 111 -6.85 0.11 0.38
N ALA A 112 -7.67 1.10 0.76
CA ALA A 112 -8.68 0.97 1.81
C ALA A 112 -10.07 0.76 1.22
N TRP A 113 -10.80 -0.16 1.85
CA TRP A 113 -12.13 -0.57 1.44
C TRP A 113 -13.09 -0.46 2.61
N ASN A 114 -14.31 -0.03 2.29
CA ASN A 114 -15.40 0.11 3.24
C ASN A 114 -15.72 -1.22 3.91
N THR A 115 -15.87 -2.30 3.13
CA THR A 115 -15.99 -3.67 3.66
C THR A 115 -15.18 -4.69 2.84
N ALA A 116 -15.04 -5.91 3.37
CA ALA A 116 -14.47 -7.03 2.64
C ALA A 116 -15.33 -7.45 1.43
N GLU A 117 -16.65 -7.37 1.55
CA GLU A 117 -17.57 -7.64 0.44
C GLU A 117 -17.41 -6.63 -0.69
N ASP A 118 -17.21 -5.35 -0.38
CA ASP A 118 -16.94 -4.32 -1.39
C ASP A 118 -15.63 -4.61 -2.15
N HIS A 119 -14.57 -5.07 -1.47
CA HIS A 119 -13.32 -5.50 -2.11
C HIS A 119 -13.51 -6.78 -2.94
N GLN A 120 -14.26 -7.76 -2.45
CA GLN A 120 -14.54 -8.99 -3.20
C GLN A 120 -15.32 -8.68 -4.48
N LEU A 121 -16.31 -7.79 -4.42
CA LEU A 121 -17.06 -7.35 -5.60
C LEU A 121 -16.14 -6.70 -6.65
N TYR A 122 -15.16 -5.91 -6.21
CA TYR A 122 -14.14 -5.36 -7.11
C TYR A 122 -13.32 -6.46 -7.81
N LEU A 123 -12.93 -7.51 -7.08
CA LEU A 123 -12.21 -8.65 -7.66
C LEU A 123 -13.07 -9.35 -8.72
N ASP A 124 -14.32 -9.64 -8.38
CA ASP A 124 -15.24 -10.40 -9.23
C ASP A 124 -15.63 -9.64 -10.50
N GLU A 125 -15.84 -8.33 -10.41
CA GLU A 125 -16.41 -7.54 -11.51
C GLU A 125 -15.38 -6.76 -12.34
N ARG A 126 -14.23 -6.41 -11.77
CA ARG A 126 -13.34 -5.39 -12.35
C ARG A 126 -11.89 -5.79 -12.44
N PHE A 127 -11.38 -6.53 -11.47
CA PHE A 127 -9.94 -6.78 -11.34
C PHE A 127 -9.34 -7.36 -12.61
N GLU A 128 -9.89 -8.47 -13.14
CA GLU A 128 -9.36 -9.13 -14.34
C GLU A 128 -9.29 -8.20 -15.56
N ARG A 129 -10.34 -7.38 -15.77
CA ARG A 129 -10.38 -6.42 -16.88
C ARG A 129 -9.33 -5.33 -16.71
N LEU A 130 -9.15 -4.81 -15.49
CA LEU A 130 -8.14 -3.79 -15.20
C LEU A 130 -6.73 -4.37 -15.30
N HIS A 131 -6.53 -5.60 -14.83
CA HIS A 131 -5.28 -6.33 -14.90
C HIS A 131 -4.81 -6.51 -16.35
N ALA A 132 -5.72 -6.96 -17.22
CA ALA A 132 -5.46 -7.08 -18.65
C ALA A 132 -5.21 -5.72 -19.31
N ALA A 133 -6.05 -4.71 -19.04
CA ALA A 133 -5.90 -3.37 -19.63
C ALA A 133 -4.62 -2.65 -19.20
N ALA A 134 -4.10 -2.96 -18.01
CA ALA A 134 -2.84 -2.43 -17.50
C ALA A 134 -1.60 -3.21 -17.99
N GLU A 135 -1.77 -4.30 -18.75
CA GLU A 135 -0.70 -5.23 -19.11
C GLU A 135 0.12 -5.70 -17.89
N ALA A 136 -0.54 -5.94 -16.75
CA ALA A 136 0.14 -6.15 -15.48
C ALA A 136 1.12 -7.34 -15.50
N ASP A 137 0.78 -8.44 -16.18
CA ASP A 137 1.67 -9.60 -16.36
C ASP A 137 2.97 -9.25 -17.08
N ALA A 138 2.94 -8.28 -18.00
CA ALA A 138 4.12 -7.82 -18.72
C ALA A 138 4.99 -6.90 -17.87
N ASP A 139 4.41 -6.22 -16.87
CA ASP A 139 5.13 -5.32 -15.97
C ASP A 139 5.77 -6.04 -14.79
N LEU A 140 5.08 -7.02 -14.21
CA LEU A 140 5.45 -7.63 -12.92
C LEU A 140 6.39 -8.83 -13.07
N ASP A 141 7.49 -8.82 -12.33
CA ASP A 141 8.29 -10.03 -12.07
C ASP A 141 7.71 -10.84 -10.91
N ALA A 142 7.23 -10.14 -9.87
CA ALA A 142 6.55 -10.76 -8.75
C ALA A 142 5.56 -9.79 -8.12
N VAL A 143 4.49 -10.34 -7.54
CA VAL A 143 3.58 -9.60 -6.67
C VAL A 143 3.30 -10.43 -5.44
N THR A 144 3.45 -9.80 -4.29
CA THR A 144 3.00 -10.35 -3.01
C THR A 144 2.01 -9.39 -2.40
N GLY A 145 1.03 -9.90 -1.68
CA GLY A 145 0.01 -9.05 -1.09
C GLY A 145 -0.59 -9.68 0.14
N ASP A 146 -1.37 -8.87 0.84
CA ASP A 146 -2.11 -9.30 2.01
C ASP A 146 -3.42 -8.53 2.07
N VAL A 147 -4.38 -9.12 2.77
CA VAL A 147 -5.68 -8.53 3.04
C VAL A 147 -5.82 -8.50 4.55
N VAL A 148 -5.91 -7.28 5.09
CA VAL A 148 -5.86 -7.03 6.52
C VAL A 148 -7.19 -6.46 6.96
N ASP A 149 -7.89 -7.19 7.82
CA ASP A 149 -9.05 -6.67 8.54
C ASP A 149 -8.58 -5.60 9.53
N LEU A 150 -9.25 -4.44 9.50
CA LEU A 150 -8.95 -3.35 10.41
C LEU A 150 -9.70 -3.54 11.71
N GLU A 151 -8.95 -3.53 12.82
CA GLU A 151 -9.50 -3.43 14.18
C GLU A 151 -9.52 -1.93 14.57
N PRO A 152 -10.68 -1.26 14.63
CA PRO A 152 -10.75 0.16 14.93
C PRO A 152 -10.11 0.54 16.27
N GLY A 153 -10.10 -0.37 17.25
CA GLY A 153 -9.44 -0.15 18.54
C GLY A 153 -7.92 -0.03 18.47
N TRP A 154 -7.29 -0.33 17.33
CA TRP A 154 -5.84 -0.26 17.13
C TRP A 154 -5.39 0.97 16.33
N THR A 155 -6.33 1.79 15.85
CA THR A 155 -6.02 3.06 15.19
C THR A 155 -5.56 4.09 16.23
N VAL A 156 -4.32 4.55 16.11
CA VAL A 156 -3.77 5.64 16.92
C VAL A 156 -3.66 6.90 16.08
N LEU A 157 -4.43 7.94 16.43
CA LEU A 157 -4.33 9.27 15.84
C LEU A 157 -3.42 10.12 16.73
N GLY A 158 -2.41 10.75 16.13
CA GLY A 158 -1.45 11.65 16.79
C GLY A 158 -1.67 13.10 16.40
#